data_AF-A0A183GG30-F1
#
_entry.id   AF-A0A183GG30-F1
#
_cell.length_a   1.000
_cell.length_b   1.000
_cell.length_c   1.000
_cell.angle_alpha   90.00
_cell.angle_beta   90.00
_cell.angle_gamma   90.00
#
_symmetry.space_group_name_H-M   'P 1'
#
loop_
_entity.id
_entity.type
_entity.pdbx_description
1 polymer ?
#
loop_
_entity_poly.entity_id
_entity_poly.type
_entity_poly.pdbx_seq_one_letter_code
_entity_poly.pdbx_strand_id
1 'polypeptide(L)' 'MSSNQIVKKKKVPDCWHNSTTIPIWKKGSSADCSGYRPIRLLSQQSIKIFERILDRRIREIVKLSDNHCGFVARGVRK' A
#
# COMPACT_ATOMS: atom_id res chain seq x y z
N MET A 1 9.55 -16.73 -3.66
CA MET A 1 9.28 -16.66 -5.12
C MET A 1 9.61 -15.28 -5.63
N SER A 2 10.36 -15.16 -6.72
CA SER A 2 10.66 -13.86 -7.35
C SER A 2 9.43 -13.32 -8.10
N SER A 3 9.31 -12.00 -8.24
CA SER A 3 8.15 -11.34 -8.87
C SER A 3 7.87 -11.83 -10.30
N ASN A 4 8.93 -12.14 -11.06
CA ASN A 4 8.80 -12.66 -12.42
C ASN A 4 8.16 -14.06 -12.45
N GLN A 5 8.36 -14.88 -11.42
CA GLN A 5 7.73 -16.20 -11.33
C GLN A 5 6.24 -16.11 -11.02
N ILE A 6 5.81 -15.10 -10.27
CA ILE A 6 4.40 -14.88 -9.89
C ILE A 6 3.59 -14.48 -11.13
N VAL A 7 4.10 -13.55 -11.93
CA VAL A 7 3.48 -13.14 -13.19
C VAL A 7 3.37 -14.32 -14.16
N LYS A 8 4.44 -15.12 -14.28
CA LYS A 8 4.46 -16.30 -15.16
C LYS A 8 3.52 -17.42 -14.69
N LYS A 9 3.50 -17.72 -13.40
CA LYS A 9 2.70 -18.83 -12.83
C LYS A 9 1.25 -18.43 -12.54
N LYS A 10 0.91 -17.13 -12.61
CA LYS A 10 -0.40 -16.56 -12.22
C LYS A 10 -0.90 -17.04 -10.85
N LYS A 11 0.01 -17.43 -9.96
CA LYS A 11 -0.28 -17.99 -8.64
C LYS A 11 0.18 -17.00 -7.58
N VAL A 12 -0.71 -16.68 -6.66
CA VAL A 12 -0.39 -15.91 -5.46
C VAL A 12 0.50 -16.77 -4.56
N PRO A 13 1.70 -16.30 -4.16
CA PRO A 13 2.52 -17.00 -3.19
C PRO A 13 1.84 -17.07 -1.83
N ASP A 14 1.95 -18.22 -1.16
CA ASP A 14 1.37 -18.38 0.18
C ASP A 14 1.97 -17.39 1.20
N CYS A 15 3.22 -16.97 0.98
CA CYS A 15 3.88 -15.97 1.82
C CYS A 15 3.26 -14.56 1.75
N TRP A 16 2.32 -14.30 0.83
CA TRP A 16 1.53 -13.06 0.82
C TRP A 16 0.43 -13.06 1.88
N HIS A 17 -0.01 -14.23 2.35
CA HIS A 17 -1.00 -14.34 3.43
C HIS A 17 -0.40 -13.99 4.80
N ASN A 18 0.92 -14.06 4.93
CA ASN A 18 1.61 -13.74 6.17
C ASN A 18 2.02 -12.26 6.18
N SER A 19 1.44 -11.50 7.11
CA SER A 19 1.79 -10.11 7.36
C SER A 19 1.96 -9.87 8.85
N THR A 20 2.94 -9.04 9.21
CA THR A 20 3.14 -8.63 10.60
C THR A 20 2.42 -7.31 10.82
N THR A 21 1.45 -7.27 11.74
CA THR A 21 0.77 -6.02 12.10
C THR A 21 1.48 -5.41 13.30
N ILE A 22 2.02 -4.21 13.13
CA ILE A 22 2.69 -3.44 14.19
C ILE A 22 1.78 -2.26 14.55
N PRO A 23 1.34 -2.14 15.82
CA PRO A 23 0.61 -0.96 16.26
C PRO A 23 1.57 0.22 16.43
N ILE A 24 1.34 1.33 15.73
CA ILE A 24 2.08 2.58 15.90
C ILE A 24 1.21 3.58 16.63
N TRP A 25 1.69 4.05 17.77
CA TRP A 25 0.98 5.05 18.54
C TRP A 25 0.87 6.39 17.79
N LYS A 26 -0.33 6.99 17.78
CA LYS A 26 -0.59 8.35 17.29
C LYS A 26 -0.64 9.33 18.46
N LYS A 27 -0.31 10.61 18.22
CA LYS A 27 -0.36 11.73 19.18
C LYS A 27 -1.62 11.68 20.08
N GLY A 28 -1.43 11.76 21.39
CA GLY A 28 -2.48 11.63 22.41
C GLY A 28 -1.91 11.17 23.76
N SER A 29 -2.64 10.29 24.46
CA SER A 29 -2.13 9.51 25.60
C SER A 29 -1.75 8.10 25.13
N SER A 30 -0.66 7.53 25.65
CA SER A 30 -0.24 6.14 25.36
C SER A 30 -1.05 5.09 26.13
N ALA A 31 -1.84 5.53 27.12
CA ALA A 31 -2.69 4.65 27.91
C ALA A 31 -4.00 4.26 27.21
N ASP A 32 -4.37 4.97 26.14
CA ASP A 32 -5.55 4.66 25.35
C ASP A 32 -5.20 3.84 24.10
N CYS A 33 -5.62 2.58 24.09
CA CYS A 33 -5.44 1.66 22.96
C CYS A 33 -6.12 2.15 21.68
N SER A 34 -7.11 3.06 21.76
CA SER A 34 -7.78 3.65 20.59
C SER A 34 -6.85 4.55 19.76
N GLY A 35 -5.75 5.03 20.36
CA GLY A 35 -4.78 5.92 19.72
C GLY A 35 -3.79 5.23 18.77
N TYR A 36 -3.79 3.91 18.67
CA TYR A 36 -2.85 3.17 17.83
C TYR A 36 -3.33 3.02 16.39
N ARG A 37 -2.42 3.24 15.43
CA ARG A 37 -2.60 2.97 14.01
C ARG A 37 -1.92 1.65 13.65
N PRO A 38 -2.66 0.62 13.23
CA PRO A 38 -2.04 -0.61 12.78
C PRO A 38 -1.32 -0.39 11.45
N ILE A 39 -0.04 -0.72 11.38
CA ILE A 39 0.71 -0.83 10.13
C ILE A 39 0.92 -2.30 9.81
N ARG A 40 0.42 -2.73 8.65
CA ARG A 40 0.68 -4.08 8.13
C ARG A 40 1.97 -4.09 7.32
N LEU A 41 2.96 -4.83 7.80
CA LEU A 41 4.15 -5.16 7.05
C LEU A 41 3.87 -6.40 6.20
N LEU A 42 3.65 -6.16 4.91
CA LEU A 42 3.48 -7.23 3.92
C LEU A 42 4.85 -7.77 3.48
N SER A 43 4.91 -9.05 3.13
CA SER A 43 6.13 -9.69 2.60
C SER A 43 6.69 -8.91 1.40
N GLN A 44 7.92 -8.43 1.54
CA GLN A 44 8.36 -7.12 1.01
C GLN A 44 8.56 -6.99 -0.50
N GLN A 45 8.74 -8.04 -1.28
CA GLN A 45 9.33 -7.87 -2.63
C GLN A 45 8.32 -7.85 -3.78
N SER A 46 7.26 -8.64 -3.72
CA SER A 46 6.37 -8.82 -4.88
C SER A 46 5.06 -8.05 -4.77
N ILE A 47 4.53 -7.88 -3.56
CA ILE A 47 3.33 -7.05 -3.33
C ILE A 47 3.59 -5.57 -3.61
N LYS A 48 4.75 -5.04 -3.20
CA LYS A 48 5.13 -3.64 -3.46
C LYS A 48 5.25 -3.33 -4.95
N ILE A 49 5.72 -4.28 -5.75
CA ILE A 49 5.82 -4.11 -7.20
C ILE A 49 4.42 -4.18 -7.83
N PHE A 50 3.60 -5.12 -7.37
CA PHE A 50 2.21 -5.26 -7.84
C PHE A 50 1.37 -4.01 -7.53
N GLU A 51 1.47 -3.47 -6.31
CA GLU A 51 0.81 -2.22 -5.89
C GLU A 51 1.21 -1.05 -6.80
N ARG A 52 2.49 -0.92 -7.18
CA ARG A 52 2.94 0.14 -8.10
C ARG A 52 2.39 -0.01 -9.51
N ILE A 53 2.29 -1.25 -10.01
CA ILE A 53 1.70 -1.51 -11.32
C ILE A 53 0.20 -1.19 -11.30
N LEU A 54 -0.49 -1.58 -10.23
CA LEU A 54 -1.92 -1.33 -10.03
C LEU A 54 -2.21 0.18 -9.91
N ASP A 55 -1.46 0.90 -9.08
CA ASP A 55 -1.59 2.36 -8.90
C ASP A 55 -1.42 3.10 -10.23
N ARG A 56 -0.42 2.72 -11.05
CA ARG A 56 -0.25 3.30 -12.38
C ARG A 56 -1.47 3.10 -13.28
N ARG A 57 -2.00 1.88 -13.35
CA ARG A 57 -3.18 1.56 -14.17
C ARG A 57 -4.43 2.29 -13.69
N ILE A 58 -4.63 2.38 -12.38
CA ILE A 58 -5.77 3.10 -11.80
C ILE A 58 -5.70 4.58 -12.14
N ARG A 59 -4.52 5.20 -12.07
CA ARG A 59 -4.33 6.61 -12.44
C ARG A 59 -4.57 6.90 -13.92
N GLU A 60 -4.37 5.91 -14.80
CA GLU A 60 -4.71 6.05 -16.23
C GLU A 60 -6.23 6.04 -16.46
N ILE A 61 -7.01 5.39 -15.58
CA ILE A 61 -8.47 5.25 -15.69
C ILE A 61 -9.20 6.37 -14.94
N VAL A 62 -8.72 6.72 -13.75
CA VAL A 62 -9.39 7.65 -12.83
C VAL A 62 -8.85 9.06 -13.00
N LYS A 63 -9.72 9.99 -13.41
CA LYS A 63 -9.45 11.43 -13.34
C LYS A 63 -9.80 11.95 -11.95
N LEU A 64 -8.81 12.47 -11.23
CA LEU A 64 -9.03 13.11 -9.93
C LEU A 64 -9.62 14.52 -10.13
N SER A 65 -10.54 14.91 -9.25
CA SER A 65 -11.10 16.27 -9.21
C SER A 65 -10.04 17.28 -8.76
N ASP A 66 -10.14 18.53 -9.24
CA ASP A 66 -9.24 19.63 -8.87
C ASP A 66 -9.24 19.94 -7.36
N ASN A 67 -10.29 19.55 -6.64
CA ASN A 67 -10.40 19.71 -5.18
C ASN A 67 -9.68 18.60 -4.38
N HIS A 68 -9.09 17.62 -5.06
CA HIS A 68 -8.42 16.50 -4.41
C HIS A 68 -6.95 16.84 -4.12
N CYS A 69 -6.65 17.23 -2.88
CA CYS A 69 -5.30 17.64 -2.47
C CYS A 69 -4.38 16.47 -2.06
N GLY A 70 -4.94 15.28 -1.84
CA GLY A 70 -4.21 14.08 -1.41
C GLY A 70 -3.89 13.14 -2.57
N PHE A 71 -2.80 12.37 -2.49
CA PHE A 71 -2.48 11.29 -3.44
C PHE A 71 -2.46 11.67 -4.94
N VAL A 72 -2.34 12.96 -5.27
CA VAL A 72 -2.14 13.48 -6.62
C VAL A 72 -0.71 13.28 -7.11
N ALA A 73 -0.49 13.29 -8.43
CA ALA A 73 0.84 13.22 -8.99
C ALA A 73 1.71 14.37 -8.46
N ARG A 74 2.97 14.06 -8.09
CA ARG A 74 3.98 15.05 -7.64
C ARG A 74 4.33 15.97 -8.82
N GLY A 75 3.52 16.99 -9.05
CA GLY A 75 3.63 17.92 -10.18
C GLY A 75 2.37 18.77 -10.40
N VAL A 76 1.24 18.43 -9.77
CA VAL A 76 -0.03 19.16 -9.87
C VAL A 76 -0.29 20.04 -8.64
N ARG A 77 0.72 20.32 -7.83
CA ARG A 77 0.63 21.38 -6.80
C ARG A 77 0.98 22.69 -7.49
N LYS A 78 -0.04 23.50 -7.79
CA LYS A 78 0.15 24.93 -8.05
C LYS A 78 0.70 25.60 -6.79
#